data_AF-A0A7W1PFT2-F1
#
_entry.id   AF-A0A7W1PFT2-F1
#
_cell.length_a   1.000
_cell.length_b   1.000
_cell.length_c   1.000
_cell.angle_alpha   90.00
_cell.angle_beta   90.00
_cell.angle_gamma   90.00
#
_symmetry.space_group_name_H-M   'P 1'
#
loop_
_entity.id
_entity.type
_entity.pdbx_description
1 polymer ?
#
loop_
_entity_poly.entity_id
_entity_poly.type
_entity_poly.pdbx_seq_one_letter_code
_entity_poly.pdbx_strand_id
1 'polypeptide(L)'
;MTIPFRPPRFAASAWSEFRAFLIKQNALALAIGVVIGAALNGVVKSLVDGIIMPFVGLISPAERYAEWTWIVGGAEFLPGLVIAAVINFFIIGLVAWRLTKLLIKPEKPGPSAATRPCPHCYTTIDARATRCQNCTSELAPAAAA
;
A
#
# COMPACT_ATOMS: atom_id res chain seq x y z
N MET A 1 -30.35 43.75 -22.05
CA MET A 1 -30.30 43.99 -20.59
C MET A 1 -29.61 42.79 -19.94
N THR A 2 -28.28 42.79 -19.87
CA THR A 2 -27.46 43.30 -18.72
C THR A 2 -27.55 42.29 -17.57
N ILE A 3 -26.54 41.49 -17.22
CA ILE A 3 -25.12 41.83 -16.95
C ILE A 3 -24.25 40.55 -17.12
N PRO A 4 -23.06 40.58 -17.75
CA PRO A 4 -22.06 39.52 -17.57
C PRO A 4 -21.32 39.75 -16.24
N PHE A 5 -21.66 38.96 -15.22
CA PHE A 5 -20.93 39.00 -13.95
C PHE A 5 -19.60 38.26 -14.10
N ARG A 6 -18.51 39.00 -14.31
CA ARG A 6 -17.13 38.49 -14.27
C ARG A 6 -16.46 38.93 -12.96
N PRO A 7 -16.51 38.11 -11.89
CA PRO A 7 -15.73 38.37 -10.69
C PRO A 7 -14.29 37.85 -10.84
N PRO A 8 -13.37 38.32 -9.97
CA PRO A 8 -12.08 38.84 -10.40
C PRO A 8 -11.04 37.75 -10.64
N ARG A 9 -10.06 38.07 -11.49
CA ARG A 9 -8.78 37.36 -11.55
C ARG A 9 -8.05 37.63 -10.24
N PHE A 10 -8.36 36.85 -9.20
CA PHE A 10 -7.53 36.79 -8.02
C PHE A 10 -6.18 36.25 -8.46
N ALA A 11 -5.15 37.08 -8.28
CA ALA A 11 -3.77 36.76 -8.61
C ALA A 11 -3.44 35.32 -8.23
N ALA A 12 -3.09 34.51 -9.23
CA ALA A 12 -2.52 33.19 -9.01
C ALA A 12 -1.16 33.41 -8.36
N SER A 13 -1.13 33.46 -7.04
CA SER A 13 0.10 33.21 -6.31
C SER A 13 0.53 31.79 -6.67
N ALA A 14 1.83 31.58 -6.92
CA ALA A 14 2.40 30.27 -7.24
C ALA A 14 1.89 29.15 -6.28
N TRP A 15 1.51 29.53 -5.06
CA TRP A 15 0.86 28.68 -4.06
C TRP A 15 -0.50 28.09 -4.48
N SER A 16 -1.35 28.89 -5.13
CA SER A 16 -2.67 28.45 -5.59
C SER A 16 -2.56 27.48 -6.78
N GLU A 17 -1.60 27.71 -7.68
CA GLU A 17 -1.30 26.82 -8.80
C GLU A 17 -0.67 25.50 -8.31
N PHE A 18 0.22 25.57 -7.33
CA PHE A 18 0.82 24.39 -6.70
C PHE A 18 -0.24 23.53 -5.99
N ARG A 19 -1.14 24.13 -5.20
CA ARG A 19 -2.25 23.41 -4.57
C ARG A 19 -3.18 22.78 -5.62
N ALA A 20 -3.52 23.50 -6.69
CA ALA A 20 -4.35 22.99 -7.77
C ALA A 20 -3.68 21.83 -8.53
N PHE A 21 -2.35 21.85 -8.67
CA PHE A 21 -1.56 20.77 -9.26
C PHE A 21 -1.58 19.51 -8.40
N LEU A 22 -1.33 19.63 -7.09
CA LEU A 22 -1.34 18.49 -6.16
C LEU A 22 -2.68 17.76 -6.10
N ILE A 23 -3.79 18.52 -6.17
CA ILE A 23 -5.15 17.96 -6.15
C ILE A 23 -5.49 17.27 -7.48
N LYS A 24 -5.07 17.84 -8.63
CA LYS A 24 -5.31 17.23 -9.94
C LYS A 24 -4.54 15.93 -10.17
N GLN A 25 -3.36 15.78 -9.56
CA GLN A 25 -2.46 14.66 -9.81
C GLN A 25 -2.62 13.47 -8.84
N ASN A 26 -3.57 13.47 -7.89
CA ASN A 26 -3.68 12.45 -6.82
C ASN A 26 -2.38 12.25 -6.00
N ALA A 27 -1.40 13.13 -6.15
CA ALA A 27 -0.09 13.05 -5.51
C ALA A 27 -0.19 13.17 -3.98
N LEU A 28 -1.18 13.91 -3.50
CA LEU A 28 -1.45 14.07 -2.07
C LEU A 28 -1.84 12.74 -1.41
N ALA A 29 -2.69 11.94 -2.07
CA ALA A 29 -3.09 10.64 -1.53
C ALA A 29 -1.92 9.65 -1.49
N LEU A 30 -1.08 9.66 -2.53
CA LEU A 30 0.16 8.86 -2.56
C LEU A 30 1.11 9.27 -1.44
N ALA A 31 1.34 10.59 -1.26
CA ALA A 31 2.24 11.11 -0.23
C ALA A 31 1.79 10.74 1.19
N ILE A 32 0.50 10.89 1.48
CA ILE A 32 -0.08 10.50 2.77
C ILE A 32 0.06 8.98 2.98
N GLY A 33 -0.17 8.18 1.94
CA GLY A 33 0.02 6.73 1.98
C GLY A 33 1.44 6.31 2.37
N VAL A 34 2.46 6.98 1.81
CA VAL A 34 3.88 6.71 2.14
C VAL A 34 4.20 7.08 3.59
N VAL A 35 3.71 8.23 4.08
CA VAL A 35 3.94 8.69 5.46
C VAL A 35 3.30 7.73 6.48
N ILE A 36 2.05 7.32 6.24
CA ILE A 36 1.36 6.35 7.10
C ILE A 36 2.08 4.99 7.05
N GLY A 37 2.51 4.55 5.86
CA GLY A 37 3.29 3.32 5.70
C GLY A 37 4.60 3.34 6.48
N ALA A 38 5.32 4.45 6.48
CA ALA A 38 6.55 4.62 7.25
C ALA A 38 6.31 4.57 8.77
N ALA A 39 5.24 5.21 9.25
CA ALA A 39 4.87 5.17 10.66
C ALA A 39 4.48 3.75 11.12
N LEU A 40 3.71 3.02 10.32
CA LEU A 40 3.34 1.62 10.58
C LEU A 40 4.57 0.70 10.60
N ASN A 41 5.54 0.93 9.70
CA ASN A 41 6.79 0.19 9.70
C ASN A 41 7.56 0.33 11.03
N GLY A 42 7.55 1.52 11.65
CA GLY A 42 8.15 1.76 12.96
C GLY A 42 7.50 0.94 14.09
N VAL A 43 6.17 0.80 14.07
CA VAL A 43 5.42 -0.02 15.03
C VAL A 43 5.73 -1.50 14.85
N VAL A 44 5.74 -1.98 13.61
CA VAL A 44 6.09 -3.37 13.29
C VAL A 44 7.53 -3.67 13.72
N LYS A 45 8.48 -2.77 13.42
CA LYS A 45 9.87 -2.91 13.83
C LYS A 45 10.02 -2.98 15.34
N SER A 46 9.35 -2.10 16.10
CA SER A 46 9.43 -2.09 17.56
C SER A 46 8.88 -3.37 18.19
N LEU A 47 7.82 -3.93 17.61
CA LEU A 47 7.26 -5.21 18.04
C LEU A 47 8.22 -6.37 17.75
N VAL A 48 8.88 -6.36 16.59
CA VAL A 48 9.85 -7.39 16.21
C VAL A 48 11.11 -7.32 17.07
N ASP A 49 11.66 -6.13 17.26
CA ASP A 49 12.82 -5.92 18.10
C ASP A 49 12.53 -6.26 19.57
N GLY A 50 11.33 -5.93 20.06
CA GLY A 50 10.95 -6.13 21.46
C GLY A 50 10.58 -7.56 21.83
N ILE A 51 9.92 -8.31 20.94
CA ILE A 51 9.42 -9.66 21.25
C ILE A 51 10.22 -10.74 20.55
N ILE A 52 10.68 -10.50 19.32
CA ILE A 52 11.21 -11.58 18.49
C ILE A 52 12.72 -11.67 18.58
N MET A 53 13.47 -10.57 18.55
CA MET A 53 14.93 -10.61 18.77
C MET A 53 15.35 -11.38 20.04
N PRO A 54 14.71 -11.23 21.22
CA PRO A 54 15.06 -12.04 22.39
C PRO A 54 14.69 -13.53 22.22
N PHE A 55 13.57 -13.85 21.56
CA PHE A 55 13.21 -15.25 21.27
C PHE A 55 14.12 -15.90 20.22
N VAL A 56 14.56 -15.12 19.24
CA VAL A 56 15.51 -15.55 18.20
C VAL A 56 16.88 -15.75 18.82
N GLY A 57 17.34 -14.88 19.73
CA GLY A 57 18.60 -15.09 20.45
C GLY A 57 18.60 -16.35 21.32
N LEU A 58 17.43 -16.80 21.78
CA LEU A 58 17.28 -18.05 22.54
C LEU A 58 17.26 -19.32 21.66
N ILE A 59 16.73 -19.24 20.43
CA ILE A 59 16.49 -20.41 19.56
C ILE A 59 17.53 -20.52 18.43
N SER A 60 18.01 -19.37 17.93
CA SER A 60 18.96 -19.26 16.84
C SER A 60 20.24 -18.63 17.36
N PRO A 61 21.40 -19.28 17.21
CA PRO A 61 22.68 -18.66 17.51
C PRO A 61 23.05 -17.72 16.35
N ALA A 62 22.18 -16.76 16.01
CA ALA A 62 22.37 -15.79 14.92
C ALA A 62 23.69 -15.02 15.07
N GLU A 63 24.07 -14.73 16.31
CA GLU A 63 25.34 -14.11 16.68
C GLU A 63 26.55 -15.01 16.40
N ARG A 64 26.43 -16.34 16.52
CA ARG A 64 27.53 -17.28 16.20
C ARG A 64 27.86 -17.35 14.71
N TYR A 65 26.92 -17.03 13.83
CA TYR A 65 27.20 -17.01 12.39
C TYR A 65 27.94 -15.74 11.98
N ALA A 66 27.82 -14.64 12.74
CA ALA A 66 28.50 -13.37 12.47
C ALA A 66 30.03 -13.46 12.60
N GLU A 67 30.53 -14.42 13.38
CA GLU A 67 31.95 -14.66 13.64
C GLU A 67 32.67 -15.45 12.53
N TRP A 68 31.95 -15.92 11.52
CA TRP A 68 32.57 -16.50 10.33
C TRP A 68 33.18 -15.40 9.46
N THR A 69 34.44 -15.07 9.73
CA THR A 69 35.25 -14.15 8.94
C THR A 69 36.19 -14.94 8.03
N TRP A 70 36.12 -14.70 6.72
CA TRP A 70 37.07 -15.22 5.75
C TRP A 70 37.95 -14.06 5.27
N ILE A 71 39.25 -14.13 5.56
CA ILE A 71 40.22 -13.15 5.09
C ILE A 71 40.80 -13.68 3.78
N VAL A 72 40.43 -13.06 2.66
CA VAL A 72 40.98 -13.38 1.33
C VAL A 72 41.58 -12.11 0.75
N GLY A 73 42.92 -12.07 0.63
CA GLY A 73 43.62 -11.00 -0.09
C GLY A 73 43.55 -9.59 0.51
N GLY A 74 43.37 -9.45 1.83
CA GLY A 74 43.33 -8.15 2.51
C GLY A 74 41.97 -7.45 2.53
N ALA A 75 40.93 -8.08 1.97
CA ALA A 75 39.54 -7.70 2.18
C ALA A 75 38.91 -8.63 3.23
N GLU A 76 38.42 -8.06 4.31
CA GLU A 76 37.64 -8.77 5.33
C GLU A 76 36.25 -9.05 4.75
N PHE A 77 35.99 -10.30 4.32
CA PHE A 77 34.64 -10.72 3.99
C PHE A 77 33.99 -11.24 5.28
N LEU A 78 32.91 -10.57 5.70
CA LEU A 78 32.06 -10.97 6.81
C LEU A 78 30.77 -11.61 6.28
N PRO A 79 30.82 -12.84 5.70
CA PRO A 79 29.62 -13.54 5.24
C PRO A 79 28.64 -13.78 6.39
N GLY A 80 29.15 -13.88 7.62
CA GLY A 80 28.36 -14.00 8.82
C GLY A 80 27.33 -12.90 9.04
N LEU A 81 27.73 -11.65 8.80
CA LEU A 81 26.83 -10.49 8.95
C LEU A 81 25.68 -10.54 7.94
N VAL A 82 25.98 -10.96 6.71
CA VAL A 82 24.99 -11.05 5.63
C VAL A 82 24.00 -12.18 5.91
N ILE A 83 24.46 -13.34 6.36
CA ILE A 83 23.60 -14.48 6.70
C ILE A 83 22.68 -14.13 7.86
N ALA A 84 23.21 -13.47 8.91
CA ALA A 84 22.41 -12.99 10.03
C ALA A 84 21.34 -11.97 9.58
N ALA A 85 21.70 -11.04 8.68
CA ALA A 85 20.76 -10.07 8.13
C ALA A 85 19.65 -10.72 7.29
N VAL A 86 19.97 -11.73 6.49
CA VAL A 86 18.98 -12.50 5.70
C VAL A 86 18.04 -13.26 6.62
N ILE A 87 18.56 -13.96 7.64
CA ILE A 87 17.73 -14.68 8.62
C ILE A 87 16.79 -13.70 9.34
N ASN A 88 17.30 -12.55 9.77
CA ASN A 88 16.49 -11.52 10.41
C ASN A 88 15.39 -10.97 9.48
N PHE A 89 15.71 -10.73 8.21
CA PHE A 89 14.72 -10.30 7.21
C PHE A 89 13.56 -11.29 7.07
N PHE A 90 13.85 -12.60 6.98
CA PHE A 90 12.81 -13.63 6.91
C PHE A 90 11.98 -13.69 8.19
N ILE A 91 12.59 -13.52 9.36
CA ILE A 91 11.89 -13.54 10.65
C ILE A 91 10.94 -12.34 10.79
N ILE A 92 11.43 -11.12 10.53
CA ILE A 92 10.60 -9.89 10.54
C ILE A 92 9.44 -10.04 9.56
N GLY A 93 9.72 -10.47 8.32
CA GLY A 93 8.71 -10.63 7.27
C GLY A 93 7.65 -11.66 7.64
N LEU A 94 8.05 -12.82 8.18
CA LEU A 94 7.13 -13.87 8.58
C LEU A 94 6.22 -13.43 9.74
N VAL A 95 6.76 -12.70 10.71
CA VAL A 95 5.98 -12.23 11.86
C VAL A 95 5.03 -11.10 11.47
N ALA A 96 5.50 -10.11 10.71
CA ALA A 96 4.64 -9.04 10.19
C ALA A 96 3.49 -9.61 9.33
N TRP A 97 3.78 -10.61 8.51
CA TRP A 97 2.77 -11.33 7.74
C TRP A 97 1.78 -12.11 8.62
N ARG A 98 2.24 -12.81 9.64
CA ARG A 98 1.36 -13.53 10.57
C ARG A 98 0.46 -12.59 11.37
N LEU A 99 1.00 -11.47 11.85
CA LEU A 99 0.25 -10.46 12.58
C LEU A 99 -0.80 -9.79 11.72
N THR A 100 -0.46 -9.38 10.49
CA THR A 100 -1.44 -8.80 9.56
C THR A 100 -2.54 -9.79 9.22
N LYS A 101 -2.24 -11.08 9.04
CA LYS A 101 -3.24 -12.13 8.86
C LYS A 101 -4.11 -12.40 10.10
N LEU A 102 -3.58 -12.18 11.30
CA LEU A 102 -4.31 -12.38 12.56
C LEU A 102 -5.22 -11.18 12.90
N LEU A 103 -4.74 -9.95 12.69
CA LEU A 103 -5.48 -8.73 12.99
C LEU A 103 -6.43 -8.32 11.87
N ILE A 104 -6.01 -8.46 10.61
CA ILE A 104 -6.77 -8.04 9.44
C ILE A 104 -7.33 -9.30 8.78
N LYS A 105 -8.58 -9.63 9.10
CA LYS A 105 -9.34 -10.56 8.26
C LYS A 105 -9.45 -9.92 6.88
N PRO A 106 -9.09 -10.62 5.79
CA PRO A 106 -9.33 -10.07 4.47
C PRO A 106 -10.83 -9.85 4.34
N GLU A 107 -11.26 -8.59 4.23
CA GLU A 107 -12.59 -8.23 3.78
C GLU A 107 -12.76 -8.96 2.44
N LYS A 108 -13.67 -9.94 2.38
CA LYS A 108 -14.02 -10.55 1.09
C LYS A 108 -14.42 -9.37 0.20
N PRO A 109 -13.79 -9.18 -0.98
CA PRO A 109 -14.15 -8.07 -1.84
C PRO A 109 -15.65 -8.14 -2.03
N GLY A 110 -16.33 -7.14 -1.48
CA GLY A 110 -17.77 -7.07 -1.56
C GLY A 110 -18.14 -7.08 -3.05
N PRO A 111 -19.30 -7.62 -3.42
CA PRO A 111 -19.79 -7.68 -4.80
C PRO A 111 -19.96 -6.32 -5.53
N SER A 112 -19.46 -5.23 -4.94
CA SER A 112 -19.24 -3.91 -5.55
C SER A 112 -17.98 -3.86 -6.44
N ALA A 113 -17.11 -4.88 -6.42
CA ALA A 113 -15.91 -4.91 -7.28
C ALA A 113 -16.11 -5.73 -8.58
N ALA A 114 -17.25 -6.42 -8.74
CA ALA A 114 -17.58 -7.08 -9.99
C ALA A 114 -18.19 -6.06 -10.94
N THR A 115 -17.36 -5.31 -11.64
CA THR A 115 -17.78 -4.35 -12.64
C THR A 115 -17.87 -5.04 -14.00
N ARG A 116 -19.01 -4.91 -14.69
CA ARG A 116 -19.23 -5.44 -16.03
C ARG A 116 -19.41 -4.30 -17.05
N PRO A 117 -18.96 -4.46 -18.29
CA PRO A 117 -19.28 -3.50 -19.34
C PRO A 117 -20.76 -3.61 -19.72
N CYS A 118 -21.41 -2.46 -19.89
CA CYS A 118 -22.75 -2.37 -20.44
C CYS A 118 -22.77 -2.73 -21.93
N PRO A 119 -23.63 -3.66 -22.41
CA PRO A 119 -23.76 -3.97 -23.84
C PRO A 119 -24.32 -2.82 -24.70
N HIS A 120 -24.93 -1.79 -24.09
CA HIS A 120 -25.52 -0.67 -24.83
C HIS A 120 -24.62 0.57 -24.89
N CYS A 121 -23.94 0.91 -23.79
CA CYS A 121 -23.16 2.15 -23.70
C CYS A 121 -21.68 1.95 -23.36
N TYR A 122 -21.22 0.70 -23.21
CA TYR A 122 -19.83 0.32 -22.93
C TYR A 122 -19.19 0.94 -21.67
N THR A 123 -19.98 1.64 -20.86
CA THR A 123 -19.53 2.11 -19.54
C THR A 123 -19.49 0.95 -18.54
N THR A 124 -18.61 1.08 -17.57
CA THR A 124 -18.42 0.11 -16.48
C THR A 124 -19.52 0.29 -15.44
N ILE A 125 -20.33 -0.76 -15.22
CA ILE A 125 -21.46 -0.77 -14.28
C ILE A 125 -21.29 -1.93 -13.30
N ASP A 126 -21.78 -1.78 -12.07
CA ASP A 126 -21.89 -2.89 -11.12
C ASP A 126 -22.62 -4.10 -11.73
N ALA A 127 -22.12 -5.30 -11.48
CA ALA A 127 -22.70 -6.55 -11.99
C ALA A 127 -24.16 -6.76 -11.58
N ARG A 128 -24.59 -6.12 -10.49
CA ARG A 128 -25.95 -6.20 -9.93
C ARG A 128 -26.92 -5.17 -10.48
N ALA A 129 -26.46 -4.20 -11.26
CA ALA A 129 -27.34 -3.16 -11.78
C ALA A 129 -28.32 -3.76 -12.81
N THR A 130 -29.61 -3.61 -12.53
CA THR A 130 -30.73 -3.94 -13.41
C THR A 130 -31.02 -2.83 -14.43
N ARG A 131 -30.52 -1.62 -14.17
CA ARG A 131 -30.63 -0.47 -15.08
C ARG A 131 -29.33 0.31 -15.12
N CYS A 132 -28.89 0.67 -16.33
CA CYS A 132 -27.68 1.47 -16.51
C CYS A 132 -27.93 2.93 -16.11
N GLN A 133 -27.06 3.51 -15.28
CA GLN A 133 -27.13 4.94 -14.92
C GLN A 133 -26.84 5.87 -16.12
N ASN A 134 -25.98 5.45 -17.06
CA ASN A 134 -25.52 6.29 -18.16
C ASN A 134 -26.49 6.30 -19.36
N CYS A 135 -26.99 5.13 -19.78
CA CYS A 135 -27.90 5.02 -20.92
C CYS A 135 -29.34 4.67 -20.56
N THR A 136 -29.67 4.50 -19.27
CA THR A 136 -31.02 4.20 -18.77
C THR A 136 -31.69 2.94 -19.33
N SER A 137 -30.96 2.13 -20.11
CA SER A 137 -31.42 0.84 -20.62
C SER A 137 -31.52 -0.19 -19.50
N GLU A 138 -32.53 -1.04 -19.60
CA GLU A 138 -32.67 -2.22 -18.73
C GLU A 138 -31.63 -3.27 -19.12
N LEU A 139 -30.95 -3.83 -18.12
CA LEU A 139 -29.91 -4.83 -18.30
C LEU A 139 -30.27 -6.04 -17.45
N ALA A 140 -30.22 -7.25 -18.03
CA ALA A 140 -30.30 -8.47 -17.24
C ALA A 140 -29.14 -8.48 -16.22
N PRO A 141 -29.39 -8.65 -14.91
CA PRO A 141 -28.34 -8.68 -13.90
C PRO A 141 -27.40 -9.86 -14.16
N ALA A 142 -26.08 -9.64 -14.10
CA ALA A 142 -25.09 -10.68 -14.41
C ALA A 142 -24.90 -11.72 -13.30
N ALA A 143 -25.70 -11.68 -12.23
CA ALA A 143 -25.58 -12.52 -11.05
C ALA A 143 -26.50 -13.77 -11.07
N ALA A 144 -26.97 -14.19 -12.24
CA ALA A 144 -27.75 -15.42 -12.42
C ALA A 144 -26.97 -16.52 -13.17
N ALA A 145 -25.67 -16.66 -12.86
CA ALA A 145 -24.85 -17.83 -13.18
C ALA A 145 -23.79 -18.03 -12.09
#